data_AF-A0A0Q5HIG9-F1
#
_entry.id   AF-A0A0Q5HIG9-F1
#
_cell.length_a   1.000
_cell.length_b   1.000
_cell.length_c   1.000
_cell.angle_alpha   90.00
_cell.angle_beta   90.00
_cell.angle_gamma   90.00
#
_symmetry.space_group_name_H-M   'P 1'
#
loop_
_entity.id
_entity.type
_entity.pdbx_description
1 polymer ?
#
loop_
_entity_poly.entity_id
_entity_poly.type
_entity_poly.pdbx_seq_one_letter_code
_entity_poly.pdbx_strand_id
1 'polypeptide(L)'
;MFKNLSIKTRLICVIGFLAIELVAGFAVGILNLEKSNDAMRSMYDDRLVALSQLADVERAVMLNQILVAKAVTTLVPPAPILEQVEANTGAADKSWQAYQATKMADDERRLSQQFAASRARFQELAMKPIIAALREEDIDRATARMNGPMHKLAIPMGKELAALIKIQTDVAAANFKRSQEVVALVRIVCLAGLVLGLAFAGVLGWLLVRAIVRPLEEAVKIAGAVAQGDLTQKIEVRSKDETGRLMAALRDMNDALVEIVTRVRAGTDTIATASAEIADGNLDLSSRTEQQAGSLEETASSMEELTSTVRQNADNARQANVLAGSASAIAGKGGAVVAQVVETMGGINTSSIKIVEIIAVIDGIAFQTNILALNAAVEAARAGEQGRGFAVVAGEVRSLAQRSAAAAKEIKLLIDDSVGKVQHGSMLVDQAGATMKEIVDSVSRVTDIMAEISAASQEQNAGIEQVNEAVVQMDQTTQQNAALVEQASAAAQSLQHEAASLARTVGAFRIAGAAAFEAAPAPPAPLAKTPLVKTPIRAQLAKPAARTAATQPRPAQAKADTKATATAGDGWEEF
;
A
#
# COMPACT_ATOMS: atom_id res chain seq x y z
N MET A 1 -46.23 -1.53 13.54
CA MET A 1 -46.23 -3.01 13.56
C MET A 1 -45.78 -3.63 12.23
N PHE A 2 -46.27 -3.18 11.06
CA PHE A 2 -45.91 -3.78 9.75
C PHE A 2 -44.46 -3.62 9.26
N LYS A 3 -43.70 -2.62 9.74
CA LYS A 3 -42.33 -2.33 9.29
C LYS A 3 -41.28 -3.40 9.62
N ASN A 4 -41.58 -4.31 10.55
CA ASN A 4 -40.65 -5.36 11.01
C ASN A 4 -41.02 -6.77 10.55
N LEU A 5 -42.12 -6.93 9.80
CA LEU A 5 -42.45 -8.22 9.19
C LEU A 5 -41.53 -8.49 8.01
N SER A 6 -41.08 -9.74 7.87
CA SER A 6 -40.27 -10.17 6.72
C SER A 6 -41.01 -9.92 5.40
N ILE A 7 -40.25 -9.68 4.33
CA ILE A 7 -40.80 -9.60 2.97
C ILE A 7 -41.60 -10.86 2.63
N LYS A 8 -41.07 -12.03 3.03
CA LYS A 8 -41.71 -13.34 2.86
C LYS A 8 -43.11 -13.37 3.49
N THR A 9 -43.24 -12.95 4.76
CA THR A 9 -44.54 -12.95 5.45
C THR A 9 -45.54 -12.03 4.76
N ARG A 10 -45.09 -10.84 4.32
CA ARG A 10 -45.97 -9.89 3.62
C ARG A 10 -46.48 -10.48 2.29
N LEU A 11 -45.60 -11.08 1.48
CA LEU A 11 -45.98 -11.74 0.22
C LEU A 11 -46.96 -12.90 0.44
N ILE A 12 -46.71 -13.75 1.44
CA ILE A 12 -47.61 -14.85 1.78
C ILE A 12 -48.99 -14.34 2.17
N CYS A 13 -49.08 -13.25 2.96
CA CYS A 13 -50.36 -12.66 3.33
C CYS A 13 -51.14 -12.13 2.11
N VAL A 14 -50.47 -11.46 1.15
CA VAL A 14 -51.14 -10.94 -0.06
C VAL A 14 -51.63 -12.09 -0.95
N ILE A 15 -50.76 -13.05 -1.24
CA ILE A 15 -51.10 -14.20 -2.10
C ILE A 15 -52.20 -15.04 -1.45
N GLY A 16 -52.09 -15.29 -0.15
CA GLY A 16 -53.09 -16.04 0.61
C GLY A 16 -54.46 -15.37 0.61
N PHE A 17 -54.51 -14.05 0.80
CA PHE A 17 -55.78 -13.31 0.72
C PHE A 17 -56.41 -13.39 -0.67
N LEU A 18 -55.64 -13.14 -1.73
CA LEU A 18 -56.14 -13.21 -3.12
C LEU A 18 -56.63 -14.62 -3.48
N ALA A 19 -55.95 -15.66 -3.01
CA ALA A 19 -56.37 -17.04 -3.22
C ALA A 19 -57.71 -17.33 -2.52
N ILE A 20 -57.88 -16.88 -1.27
CA ILE A 20 -59.13 -17.03 -0.52
C ILE A 20 -60.28 -16.30 -1.23
N GLU A 21 -60.04 -15.08 -1.72
CA GLU A 21 -61.03 -14.29 -2.44
C GLU A 21 -61.49 -14.99 -3.73
N LEU A 22 -60.55 -15.54 -4.51
CA LEU A 22 -60.84 -16.26 -5.74
C LEU A 22 -61.69 -17.51 -5.47
N VAL A 23 -61.34 -18.29 -4.44
CA VAL A 23 -62.10 -19.48 -4.03
C VAL A 23 -63.50 -19.09 -3.55
N ALA A 24 -63.63 -18.03 -2.76
CA ALA A 24 -64.92 -17.56 -2.26
C ALA A 24 -65.82 -17.07 -3.42
N GLY A 25 -65.29 -16.30 -4.36
CA GLY A 25 -66.01 -15.84 -5.54
C GLY A 25 -66.48 -17.00 -6.43
N PHE A 26 -65.61 -17.99 -6.65
CA PHE A 26 -65.95 -19.19 -7.40
C PHE A 26 -67.07 -20.00 -6.73
N ALA A 27 -66.99 -20.20 -5.40
CA ALA A 27 -68.02 -20.91 -4.64
C ALA A 27 -69.38 -20.20 -4.71
N VAL A 28 -69.42 -18.87 -4.57
CA VAL A 28 -70.66 -18.08 -4.71
C VAL A 28 -71.24 -18.22 -6.13
N GLY A 29 -70.39 -18.21 -7.16
CA GLY A 29 -70.80 -18.40 -8.54
C GLY A 29 -71.48 -19.75 -8.80
N ILE A 30 -70.86 -20.85 -8.34
CA ILE A 30 -71.44 -22.20 -8.47
C ILE A 30 -72.79 -22.30 -7.74
N LEU A 31 -72.85 -21.87 -6.48
CA LEU A 31 -74.08 -21.94 -5.68
C LEU A 31 -75.22 -21.12 -6.28
N ASN A 32 -74.92 -20.01 -6.95
CA ASN A 32 -75.94 -19.23 -7.66
C ASN A 32 -76.42 -19.92 -8.94
N LEU A 33 -75.50 -20.53 -9.70
CA LEU A 33 -75.85 -21.25 -10.92
C LEU A 33 -76.75 -22.46 -10.62
N GLU A 34 -76.47 -23.21 -9.56
CA GLU A 34 -77.32 -24.30 -9.09
C GLU A 34 -78.73 -23.81 -8.72
N LYS A 35 -78.83 -22.77 -7.90
CA LYS A 35 -80.13 -22.17 -7.52
C LYS A 35 -80.90 -21.63 -8.72
N SER A 36 -80.21 -21.02 -9.69
CA SER A 36 -80.83 -20.52 -10.91
C SER A 36 -81.35 -21.67 -11.78
N ASN A 37 -80.58 -22.76 -11.88
CA ASN A 37 -80.97 -23.94 -12.63
C ASN A 37 -82.18 -24.64 -12.00
N ASP A 38 -82.22 -24.77 -10.66
CA ASP A 38 -83.35 -25.32 -9.92
C ASP A 38 -84.62 -24.46 -10.09
N ALA A 39 -84.48 -23.13 -10.03
CA ALA A 39 -85.59 -22.21 -10.26
C ALA A 39 -86.14 -22.31 -11.69
N MET A 40 -85.26 -22.41 -12.70
CA MET A 40 -85.65 -22.63 -14.09
C MET A 40 -86.37 -23.98 -14.28
N ARG A 41 -85.85 -25.04 -13.64
CA ARG A 41 -86.47 -26.37 -13.69
C ARG A 41 -87.86 -26.37 -13.09
N SER A 42 -88.06 -25.79 -11.90
CA SER A 42 -89.39 -25.68 -11.28
C SER A 42 -90.34 -24.81 -12.11
N MET A 43 -89.85 -23.73 -12.74
CA MET A 43 -90.68 -22.93 -13.64
C MET A 43 -91.13 -23.70 -14.88
N TYR A 44 -90.28 -24.58 -15.42
CA TYR A 44 -90.63 -25.45 -16.55
C TYR A 44 -91.58 -26.58 -16.12
N ASP A 45 -91.15 -27.44 -15.19
CA ASP A 45 -91.85 -28.66 -14.78
C ASP A 45 -93.17 -28.36 -14.04
N ASP A 46 -93.18 -27.41 -13.11
CA ASP A 46 -94.34 -27.19 -12.22
C ASP A 46 -95.31 -26.14 -12.75
N ARG A 47 -94.89 -25.24 -13.66
CA ARG A 47 -95.71 -24.08 -14.08
C ARG A 47 -96.00 -24.05 -15.57
N LEU A 48 -94.98 -24.08 -16.42
CA LEU A 48 -95.18 -23.99 -17.87
C LEU A 48 -95.89 -25.24 -18.42
N VAL A 49 -95.47 -26.43 -18.00
CA VAL A 49 -96.11 -27.70 -18.38
C VAL A 49 -97.55 -27.75 -17.85
N ALA A 50 -97.78 -27.36 -16.58
CA ALA A 50 -99.11 -27.32 -15.97
C ALA A 50 -100.05 -26.34 -16.70
N LEU A 51 -99.55 -25.16 -17.07
CA LEU A 51 -100.27 -24.16 -17.86
C LEU A 51 -100.65 -24.71 -19.26
N SER A 52 -99.72 -25.38 -19.95
CA SER A 52 -99.99 -26.03 -21.23
C SER A 52 -101.08 -27.09 -21.11
N GLN A 53 -101.05 -27.91 -20.05
CA GLN A 53 -102.05 -28.94 -19.79
C GLN A 53 -103.44 -28.33 -19.56
N LEU A 54 -103.54 -27.25 -18.78
CA LEU A 54 -104.80 -26.52 -18.58
C LEU A 54 -105.32 -25.90 -19.88
N ALA A 55 -104.44 -25.31 -20.70
CA ALA A 55 -104.80 -24.75 -21.99
C ALA A 55 -105.30 -25.82 -22.97
N ASP A 56 -104.72 -27.03 -22.94
CA ASP A 56 -105.22 -28.17 -23.73
C ASP A 56 -106.61 -28.63 -23.26
N VAL A 57 -106.87 -28.64 -21.95
CA VAL A 57 -108.22 -28.92 -21.41
C VAL A 57 -109.21 -27.86 -21.87
N GLU A 58 -108.85 -26.59 -21.77
CA GLU A 58 -109.69 -25.46 -22.20
C GLU A 58 -110.03 -25.57 -23.68
N ARG A 59 -109.01 -25.76 -24.53
CA ARG A 59 -109.15 -25.91 -25.97
C ARG A 59 -110.05 -27.08 -26.33
N ALA A 60 -109.82 -28.26 -25.75
CA ALA A 60 -110.61 -29.44 -26.05
C ALA A 60 -112.07 -29.32 -25.61
N VAL A 61 -112.32 -28.73 -24.43
CA VAL A 61 -113.67 -28.45 -23.94
C VAL A 61 -114.37 -27.44 -24.85
N MET A 62 -113.70 -26.35 -25.23
CA MET A 62 -114.26 -25.33 -26.14
C MET A 62 -114.56 -25.91 -27.52
N LEU A 63 -113.65 -26.70 -28.08
CA LEU A 63 -113.86 -27.38 -29.37
C LEU A 63 -115.05 -28.33 -29.31
N ASN A 64 -115.24 -29.09 -28.23
CA ASN A 64 -116.39 -29.96 -28.08
C ASN A 64 -117.71 -29.19 -28.01
N GLN A 65 -117.72 -28.03 -27.35
CA GLN A 65 -118.89 -27.17 -27.34
C GLN A 65 -119.24 -26.67 -28.74
N ILE A 66 -118.24 -26.26 -29.53
CA ILE A 66 -118.41 -25.81 -30.91
C ILE A 66 -118.87 -26.95 -31.82
N LEU A 67 -118.26 -28.14 -31.69
CA LEU A 67 -118.59 -29.33 -32.48
C LEU A 67 -120.05 -29.75 -32.25
N VAL A 68 -120.48 -29.78 -31.00
CA VAL A 68 -121.86 -30.10 -30.65
C VAL A 68 -122.82 -29.01 -31.12
N ALA A 69 -122.45 -27.73 -31.00
CA ALA A 69 -123.25 -26.65 -31.55
C ALA A 69 -123.38 -26.75 -33.08
N LYS A 70 -122.31 -27.14 -33.78
CA LYS A 70 -122.32 -27.39 -35.22
C LYS A 70 -123.24 -28.56 -35.58
N ALA A 71 -123.19 -29.68 -34.85
CA ALA A 71 -124.06 -30.83 -35.09
C ALA A 71 -125.55 -30.51 -34.93
N VAL A 72 -125.88 -29.54 -34.08
CA VAL A 72 -127.26 -29.12 -33.82
C VAL A 72 -127.75 -28.04 -34.81
N THR A 73 -126.85 -27.19 -35.31
CA THR A 73 -127.21 -26.03 -36.16
C THR A 73 -127.02 -26.26 -37.66
N THR A 74 -126.22 -27.25 -38.05
CA THR A 74 -125.96 -27.59 -39.46
C THR A 74 -126.45 -29.01 -39.75
N LEU A 75 -127.05 -29.26 -40.93
CA LEU A 75 -127.50 -30.60 -41.36
C LEU A 75 -126.33 -31.55 -41.72
N VAL A 76 -125.22 -31.48 -40.98
CA VAL A 76 -124.09 -32.39 -41.11
C VAL A 76 -124.39 -33.66 -40.31
N PRO A 77 -124.11 -34.88 -40.83
CA PRO A 77 -124.30 -36.11 -40.10
C PRO A 77 -123.59 -36.08 -38.72
N PRO A 78 -124.26 -36.49 -37.62
CA PRO A 78 -123.67 -36.40 -36.27
C PRO A 78 -122.44 -37.30 -36.06
N ALA A 79 -122.34 -38.43 -36.77
CA ALA A 79 -121.31 -39.46 -36.53
C ALA A 79 -119.84 -38.96 -36.50
N PRO A 80 -119.31 -38.28 -37.53
CA PRO A 80 -117.92 -37.78 -37.52
C PRO A 80 -117.68 -36.71 -36.45
N ILE A 81 -118.72 -35.95 -36.10
CA ILE A 81 -118.64 -34.93 -35.05
C ILE A 81 -118.52 -35.59 -33.68
N LEU A 82 -119.31 -36.63 -33.43
CA LEU A 82 -119.30 -37.38 -32.17
C LEU A 82 -117.97 -38.10 -31.94
N GLU A 83 -117.38 -38.69 -32.98
CA GLU A 83 -116.04 -39.30 -32.91
C GLU A 83 -114.98 -38.26 -32.47
N GLN A 84 -115.03 -37.06 -33.05
CA GLN A 84 -114.11 -35.99 -32.68
C GLN A 84 -114.36 -35.45 -31.27
N VAL A 85 -115.62 -35.41 -30.81
CA VAL A 85 -115.98 -35.04 -29.44
C VAL A 85 -115.43 -36.05 -28.43
N GLU A 86 -115.50 -37.34 -28.73
CA GLU A 86 -114.93 -38.40 -27.91
C GLU A 86 -113.39 -38.32 -27.86
N ALA A 87 -112.74 -38.13 -29.01
CA ALA A 87 -111.29 -37.97 -29.10
C ALA A 87 -110.79 -36.76 -28.28
N ASN A 88 -111.47 -35.62 -28.43
CA ASN A 88 -111.16 -34.41 -27.65
C ASN A 88 -111.44 -34.59 -26.16
N THR A 89 -112.49 -35.33 -25.78
CA THR A 89 -112.79 -35.64 -24.37
C THR A 89 -111.67 -36.47 -23.76
N GLY A 90 -111.21 -37.52 -24.47
CA GLY A 90 -110.08 -38.33 -24.03
C GLY A 90 -108.77 -37.55 -23.95
N ALA A 91 -108.51 -36.62 -24.88
CA ALA A 91 -107.36 -35.73 -24.81
C ALA A 91 -107.44 -34.78 -23.60
N ALA A 92 -108.60 -34.19 -23.36
CA ALA A 92 -108.84 -33.33 -22.19
C ALA A 92 -108.68 -34.11 -20.88
N ASP A 93 -109.14 -35.37 -20.81
CA ASP A 93 -108.96 -36.20 -19.62
C ASP A 93 -107.49 -36.52 -19.35
N LYS A 94 -106.71 -36.83 -20.39
CA LYS A 94 -105.27 -37.04 -20.28
C LYS A 94 -104.55 -35.78 -19.78
N SER A 95 -104.82 -34.62 -20.39
CA SER A 95 -104.23 -33.35 -19.97
C SER A 95 -104.66 -32.96 -18.55
N TRP A 96 -105.90 -33.25 -18.17
CA TRP A 96 -106.41 -32.99 -16.82
C TRP A 96 -105.77 -33.90 -15.76
N GLN A 97 -105.55 -35.19 -16.06
CA GLN A 97 -104.82 -36.10 -15.17
C GLN A 97 -103.36 -35.70 -15.02
N ALA A 98 -102.72 -35.32 -16.13
CA ALA A 98 -101.34 -34.84 -16.12
C ALA A 98 -101.20 -33.55 -15.30
N TYR A 99 -102.17 -32.63 -15.41
CA TYR A 99 -102.26 -31.43 -14.57
C TYR A 99 -102.38 -31.78 -13.09
N GLN A 100 -103.29 -32.70 -12.73
CA GLN A 100 -103.48 -33.11 -11.33
C GLN A 100 -102.25 -33.78 -10.71
N ALA A 101 -101.34 -34.33 -11.52
CA ALA A 101 -100.08 -34.90 -11.04
C ALA A 101 -98.99 -33.84 -10.74
N THR A 102 -99.22 -32.57 -11.10
CA THR A 102 -98.27 -31.47 -10.83
C THR A 102 -98.31 -31.02 -9.37
N LYS A 103 -97.28 -30.29 -8.94
CA LYS A 103 -97.17 -29.79 -7.57
C LYS A 103 -98.00 -28.51 -7.36
N MET A 104 -99.17 -28.67 -6.76
CA MET A 104 -100.12 -27.58 -6.50
C MET A 104 -99.99 -27.00 -5.10
N ALA A 105 -100.18 -25.69 -4.97
CA ALA A 105 -100.45 -25.03 -3.69
C ALA A 105 -101.88 -25.37 -3.19
N ASP A 106 -102.18 -25.12 -1.92
CA ASP A 106 -103.47 -25.51 -1.33
C ASP A 106 -104.67 -24.82 -1.99
N ASP A 107 -104.54 -23.54 -2.35
CA ASP A 107 -105.59 -22.80 -3.08
C ASP A 107 -105.80 -23.33 -4.51
N GLU A 108 -104.71 -23.66 -5.20
CA GLU A 108 -104.72 -24.25 -6.54
C GLU A 108 -105.35 -25.64 -6.52
N ARG A 109 -105.02 -26.45 -5.50
CA ARG A 109 -105.60 -27.78 -5.29
C ARG A 109 -107.11 -27.69 -5.02
N ARG A 110 -107.54 -26.74 -4.18
CA ARG A 110 -108.96 -26.51 -3.89
C ARG A 110 -109.72 -26.10 -5.15
N LEU A 111 -109.19 -25.16 -5.93
CA LEU A 111 -109.83 -24.72 -7.18
C LEU A 111 -109.81 -25.83 -8.25
N SER A 112 -108.75 -26.65 -8.28
CA SER A 112 -108.64 -27.81 -9.17
C SER A 112 -109.74 -28.83 -8.90
N GLN A 113 -110.01 -29.12 -7.62
CA GLN A 113 -111.12 -29.99 -7.22
C GLN A 113 -112.50 -29.39 -7.57
N GLN A 114 -112.67 -28.07 -7.40
CA GLN A 114 -113.90 -27.38 -7.81
C GLN A 114 -114.14 -27.52 -9.31
N PHE A 115 -113.12 -27.23 -10.12
CA PHE A 115 -113.19 -27.43 -11.57
C PHE A 115 -113.44 -28.89 -11.94
N ALA A 116 -112.80 -29.86 -11.26
CA ALA A 116 -113.04 -31.27 -11.52
C ALA A 116 -114.51 -31.65 -11.32
N ALA A 117 -115.12 -31.18 -10.22
CA ALA A 117 -116.53 -31.41 -9.91
C ALA A 117 -117.46 -30.71 -10.93
N SER A 118 -117.17 -29.46 -11.30
CA SER A 118 -117.92 -28.72 -12.31
C SER A 118 -117.80 -29.36 -13.69
N ARG A 119 -116.61 -29.85 -14.07
CA ARG A 119 -116.34 -30.55 -15.33
C ARG A 119 -117.07 -31.89 -15.39
N ALA A 120 -117.04 -32.67 -14.31
CA ALA A 120 -117.81 -33.91 -14.22
C ALA A 120 -119.32 -33.64 -14.35
N ARG A 121 -119.82 -32.62 -13.65
CA ARG A 121 -121.22 -32.21 -13.74
C ARG A 121 -121.61 -31.71 -15.14
N PHE A 122 -120.72 -30.96 -15.80
CA PHE A 122 -120.90 -30.53 -17.20
C PHE A 122 -120.94 -31.72 -18.15
N GLN A 123 -120.04 -32.70 -17.97
CA GLN A 123 -120.03 -33.92 -18.78
C GLN A 123 -121.32 -34.74 -18.60
N GLU A 124 -121.76 -34.98 -17.36
CA GLU A 124 -122.93 -35.82 -17.06
C GLU A 124 -124.27 -35.15 -17.38
N LEU A 125 -124.45 -33.87 -17.02
CA LEU A 125 -125.76 -33.22 -17.10
C LEU A 125 -125.99 -32.44 -18.41
N ALA A 126 -124.91 -32.06 -19.10
CA ALA A 126 -124.98 -31.37 -20.37
C ALA A 126 -124.48 -32.25 -21.52
N MET A 127 -123.20 -32.63 -21.53
CA MET A 127 -122.61 -33.24 -22.72
C MET A 127 -123.16 -34.62 -23.07
N LYS A 128 -123.19 -35.58 -22.13
CA LYS A 128 -123.70 -36.93 -22.38
C LYS A 128 -125.15 -36.95 -22.87
N PRO A 129 -126.11 -36.19 -22.28
CA PRO A 129 -127.46 -36.08 -22.81
C PRO A 129 -127.52 -35.51 -24.22
N ILE A 130 -126.65 -34.55 -24.56
CA ILE A 130 -126.61 -33.99 -25.93
C ILE A 130 -126.04 -35.01 -26.90
N ILE A 131 -124.95 -35.70 -26.54
CA ILE A 131 -124.36 -36.78 -27.35
C ILE A 131 -125.38 -37.91 -27.57
N ALA A 132 -126.13 -38.30 -26.53
CA ALA A 132 -127.18 -39.31 -26.64
C ALA A 132 -128.30 -38.87 -27.59
N ALA A 133 -128.79 -37.64 -27.46
CA ALA A 133 -129.80 -37.09 -28.38
C ALA A 133 -129.28 -37.01 -29.83
N LEU A 134 -128.02 -36.62 -30.04
CA LEU A 134 -127.38 -36.60 -31.35
C LEU A 134 -127.17 -38.00 -31.95
N ARG A 135 -126.95 -39.04 -31.13
CA ARG A 135 -126.90 -40.45 -31.58
C ARG A 135 -128.28 -41.01 -31.93
N GLU A 136 -129.32 -40.54 -31.26
CA GLU A 136 -130.73 -40.85 -31.53
C GLU A 136 -131.31 -40.00 -32.68
N GLU A 137 -130.50 -39.14 -33.30
CA GLU A 137 -130.88 -38.15 -34.34
C GLU A 137 -131.99 -37.16 -33.93
N ASP A 138 -132.22 -36.99 -32.62
CA ASP A 138 -133.19 -36.06 -32.03
C ASP A 138 -132.55 -34.67 -31.83
N ILE A 139 -132.53 -33.90 -32.93
CA ILE A 139 -131.91 -32.56 -32.98
C ILE A 139 -132.65 -31.55 -32.09
N ASP A 140 -133.97 -31.65 -31.95
CA ASP A 140 -134.75 -30.71 -31.11
C ASP A 140 -134.39 -30.88 -29.63
N ARG A 141 -134.28 -32.13 -29.17
CA ARG A 141 -133.84 -32.44 -27.80
C ARG A 141 -132.40 -32.06 -27.56
N ALA A 142 -131.51 -32.26 -28.54
CA ALA A 142 -130.12 -31.80 -28.48
C ALA A 142 -130.05 -30.26 -28.39
N THR A 143 -130.87 -29.54 -29.17
CA THR A 143 -130.98 -28.07 -29.16
C THR A 143 -131.44 -27.54 -27.81
N ALA A 144 -132.51 -28.11 -27.24
CA ALA A 144 -133.02 -27.71 -25.94
C ALA A 144 -131.98 -27.93 -24.81
N ARG A 145 -131.19 -29.01 -24.90
CA ARG A 145 -130.13 -29.31 -23.93
C ARG A 145 -128.90 -28.41 -24.09
N MET A 146 -128.56 -28.04 -25.32
CA MET A 146 -127.51 -27.08 -25.62
C MET A 146 -127.86 -25.67 -25.11
N ASN A 147 -129.06 -25.17 -25.43
CA ASN A 147 -129.51 -23.83 -25.03
C ASN A 147 -129.80 -23.71 -23.52
N GLY A 148 -130.00 -24.83 -22.82
CA GLY A 148 -130.28 -24.87 -21.38
C GLY A 148 -129.10 -25.35 -20.54
N PRO A 149 -129.04 -26.63 -20.13
CA PRO A 149 -128.00 -27.19 -19.27
C PRO A 149 -126.57 -26.88 -19.68
N MET A 150 -126.23 -26.97 -20.96
CA MET A 150 -124.86 -26.73 -21.44
C MET A 150 -124.43 -25.28 -21.23
N HIS A 151 -125.25 -24.31 -21.64
CA HIS A 151 -124.95 -22.89 -21.41
C HIS A 151 -124.84 -22.55 -19.91
N LYS A 152 -125.75 -23.07 -19.08
CA LYS A 152 -125.75 -22.82 -17.63
C LYS A 152 -124.53 -23.40 -16.89
N LEU A 153 -123.99 -24.53 -17.36
CA LEU A 153 -122.86 -25.23 -16.73
C LEU A 153 -121.49 -24.86 -17.34
N ALA A 154 -121.44 -24.46 -18.62
CA ALA A 154 -120.19 -24.12 -19.30
C ALA A 154 -119.52 -22.84 -18.74
N ILE A 155 -120.31 -21.81 -18.46
CA ILE A 155 -119.80 -20.51 -17.99
C ILE A 155 -119.09 -20.60 -16.62
N PRO A 156 -119.69 -21.17 -15.55
CA PRO A 156 -119.01 -21.27 -14.26
C PRO A 156 -117.77 -22.19 -14.34
N MET A 157 -117.86 -23.31 -15.06
CA MET A 157 -116.72 -24.20 -15.30
C MET A 157 -115.57 -23.49 -16.03
N GLY A 158 -115.89 -22.70 -17.07
CA GLY A 158 -114.89 -21.90 -17.80
C GLY A 158 -114.22 -20.85 -16.92
N LYS A 159 -114.96 -20.21 -16.01
CA LYS A 159 -114.37 -19.27 -15.03
C LYS A 159 -113.43 -19.96 -14.05
N GLU A 160 -113.77 -21.16 -13.59
CA GLU A 160 -112.90 -21.95 -12.71
C GLU A 160 -111.61 -22.37 -13.43
N LEU A 161 -111.69 -22.79 -14.69
CA LEU A 161 -110.52 -23.11 -15.52
C LEU A 161 -109.64 -21.90 -15.78
N ALA A 162 -110.24 -20.77 -16.15
CA ALA A 162 -109.53 -19.51 -16.34
C ALA A 162 -108.84 -19.04 -15.04
N ALA A 163 -109.47 -19.27 -13.88
CA ALA A 163 -108.85 -18.99 -12.59
C ALA A 163 -107.66 -19.92 -12.29
N LEU A 164 -107.70 -21.20 -12.68
CA LEU A 164 -106.55 -22.10 -12.59
C LEU A 164 -105.40 -21.65 -13.49
N ILE A 165 -105.70 -21.30 -14.74
CA ILE A 165 -104.74 -20.73 -15.69
C ILE A 165 -104.11 -19.45 -15.11
N LYS A 166 -104.94 -18.57 -14.54
CA LYS A 166 -104.48 -17.33 -13.89
C LYS A 166 -103.54 -17.59 -12.71
N ILE A 167 -103.81 -18.60 -11.89
CA ILE A 167 -102.90 -18.98 -10.79
C ILE A 167 -101.53 -19.37 -11.35
N GLN A 168 -101.47 -20.17 -12.41
CA GLN A 168 -100.19 -20.57 -13.01
C GLN A 168 -99.42 -19.36 -13.55
N THR A 169 -100.10 -18.42 -14.22
CA THR A 169 -99.46 -17.21 -14.74
C THR A 169 -99.00 -16.27 -13.63
N ASP A 170 -99.79 -16.10 -12.57
CA ASP A 170 -99.45 -15.21 -11.44
C ASP A 170 -98.25 -15.76 -10.65
N VAL A 171 -98.23 -17.08 -10.40
CA VAL A 171 -97.10 -17.73 -9.71
C VAL A 171 -95.84 -17.72 -10.56
N ALA A 172 -95.94 -17.96 -11.87
CA ALA A 172 -94.80 -17.85 -12.79
C ALA A 172 -94.22 -16.43 -12.80
N ALA A 173 -95.07 -15.40 -12.85
CA ALA A 173 -94.64 -14.00 -12.79
C ALA A 173 -93.97 -13.65 -11.45
N ALA A 174 -94.51 -14.13 -10.32
CA ALA A 174 -93.92 -13.94 -9.00
C ALA A 174 -92.55 -14.63 -8.87
N ASN A 175 -92.41 -15.86 -9.35
CA ASN A 175 -91.15 -16.59 -9.36
C ASN A 175 -90.09 -15.91 -10.24
N PHE A 176 -90.49 -15.41 -11.41
CA PHE A 176 -89.60 -14.66 -12.28
C PHE A 176 -89.09 -13.37 -11.63
N LYS A 177 -89.98 -12.61 -10.97
CA LYS A 177 -89.60 -11.40 -10.23
C LYS A 177 -88.64 -11.72 -9.08
N ARG A 178 -88.93 -12.76 -8.29
CA ARG A 178 -88.06 -13.21 -7.19
C ARG A 178 -86.68 -13.65 -7.71
N SER A 179 -86.63 -14.34 -8.84
CA SER A 179 -85.37 -14.73 -9.49
C SER A 179 -84.54 -13.51 -9.88
N GLN A 180 -85.16 -12.47 -10.46
CA GLN A 180 -84.47 -11.21 -10.78
C GLN A 180 -83.91 -10.50 -9.55
N GLU A 181 -84.65 -10.47 -8.44
CA GLU A 181 -84.17 -9.88 -7.18
C GLU A 181 -82.95 -10.64 -6.62
N VAL A 182 -82.96 -11.97 -6.69
CA VAL A 182 -81.82 -12.82 -6.28
C VAL A 182 -80.61 -12.58 -7.17
N VAL A 183 -80.80 -12.52 -8.50
CA VAL A 183 -79.71 -12.22 -9.45
C VAL A 183 -79.13 -10.82 -9.21
N ALA A 184 -79.98 -9.81 -8.95
CA ALA A 184 -79.54 -8.46 -8.64
C ALA A 184 -78.71 -8.40 -7.35
N LEU A 185 -79.15 -9.07 -6.29
CA LEU A 185 -78.42 -9.14 -5.02
C LEU A 185 -77.07 -9.83 -5.19
N VAL A 186 -77.02 -10.97 -5.88
CA VAL A 186 -75.75 -11.69 -6.15
C VAL A 186 -74.81 -10.83 -6.98
N ARG A 187 -75.31 -10.12 -8.00
CA ARG A 187 -74.51 -9.18 -8.79
C ARG A 187 -73.92 -8.07 -7.93
N ILE A 188 -74.68 -7.48 -7.01
CA ILE A 188 -74.18 -6.45 -6.09
C ILE A 188 -73.10 -7.01 -5.18
N VAL A 189 -73.31 -8.20 -4.60
CA VAL A 189 -72.32 -8.85 -3.72
C VAL A 189 -71.02 -9.16 -4.48
N CYS A 190 -71.12 -9.70 -5.70
CA CYS A 190 -69.94 -9.97 -6.54
C CYS A 190 -69.19 -8.70 -6.91
N LEU A 191 -69.90 -7.62 -7.30
CA LEU A 191 -69.28 -6.34 -7.62
C LEU A 191 -68.64 -5.68 -6.40
N ALA A 192 -69.31 -5.72 -5.23
CA ALA A 192 -68.77 -5.21 -3.98
C ALA A 192 -67.52 -5.99 -3.56
N GLY A 193 -67.54 -7.32 -3.68
CA GLY A 193 -66.38 -8.19 -3.44
C GLY A 193 -65.21 -7.82 -4.34
N LEU A 194 -65.44 -7.69 -5.65
CA LEU A 194 -64.40 -7.30 -6.62
C LEU A 194 -63.79 -5.94 -6.30
N VAL A 195 -64.62 -4.92 -5.98
CA VAL A 195 -64.13 -3.59 -5.65
C VAL A 195 -63.30 -3.61 -4.35
N LEU A 196 -63.76 -4.34 -3.33
CA LEU A 196 -63.02 -4.48 -2.07
C LEU A 196 -61.69 -5.23 -2.25
N GLY A 197 -61.69 -6.30 -3.05
CA GLY A 197 -60.48 -7.05 -3.41
C GLY A 197 -59.45 -6.20 -4.15
N LEU A 198 -59.89 -5.47 -5.18
CA LEU A 198 -59.03 -4.54 -5.92
C LEU A 198 -58.49 -3.42 -5.04
N ALA A 199 -59.33 -2.83 -4.16
CA ALA A 199 -58.88 -1.80 -3.23
C ALA A 199 -57.85 -2.35 -2.24
N PHE A 200 -58.08 -3.54 -1.68
CA PHE A 200 -57.16 -4.21 -0.77
C PHE A 200 -55.83 -4.56 -1.45
N ALA A 201 -55.88 -5.12 -2.66
CA ALA A 201 -54.71 -5.44 -3.48
C ALA A 201 -53.91 -4.16 -3.82
N GLY A 202 -54.59 -3.07 -4.18
CA GLY A 202 -53.97 -1.78 -4.47
C GLY A 202 -53.25 -1.18 -3.25
N VAL A 203 -53.90 -1.16 -2.09
CA VAL A 203 -53.31 -0.64 -0.85
C VAL A 203 -52.12 -1.49 -0.40
N LEU A 204 -52.23 -2.81 -0.39
CA LEU A 204 -51.13 -3.69 -0.03
C LEU A 204 -49.99 -3.66 -1.04
N GLY A 205 -50.29 -3.59 -2.34
CA GLY A 205 -49.31 -3.42 -3.40
C GLY A 205 -48.53 -2.12 -3.22
N TRP A 206 -49.21 -1.01 -2.95
CA TRP A 206 -48.57 0.28 -2.66
C TRP A 206 -47.68 0.21 -1.42
N LEU A 207 -48.13 -0.44 -0.34
CA LEU A 207 -47.34 -0.64 0.87
C LEU A 207 -46.10 -1.52 0.63
N LEU A 208 -46.23 -2.60 -0.15
CA LEU A 208 -45.13 -3.49 -0.52
C LEU A 208 -44.08 -2.76 -1.36
N VAL A 209 -44.51 -2.05 -2.41
CA VAL A 209 -43.61 -1.24 -3.24
C VAL A 209 -42.86 -0.23 -2.38
N ARG A 210 -43.57 0.52 -1.53
CA ARG A 210 -42.94 1.52 -0.66
C ARG A 210 -41.98 0.91 0.35
N ALA A 211 -42.25 -0.30 0.84
CA ALA A 211 -41.45 -0.96 1.85
C ALA A 211 -40.26 -1.77 1.30
N ILE A 212 -40.27 -2.13 0.02
CA ILE A 212 -39.19 -2.91 -0.63
C ILE A 212 -38.38 -2.04 -1.58
N VAL A 213 -39.04 -1.32 -2.49
CA VAL A 213 -38.35 -0.58 -3.57
C VAL A 213 -37.54 0.58 -3.00
N ARG A 214 -38.11 1.37 -2.07
CA ARG A 214 -37.39 2.53 -1.52
C ARG A 214 -36.10 2.16 -0.78
N PRO A 215 -36.10 1.20 0.17
CA PRO A 215 -34.84 0.79 0.82
C PRO A 215 -33.83 0.20 -0.16
N LEU A 216 -34.28 -0.53 -1.19
CA LEU A 216 -33.37 -1.06 -2.23
C LEU A 216 -32.78 0.05 -3.09
N GLU A 217 -33.55 1.07 -3.47
CA GLU A 217 -33.03 2.25 -4.18
C GLU A 217 -32.02 3.02 -3.31
N GLU A 218 -32.26 3.16 -2.01
CA GLU A 218 -31.31 3.75 -1.06
C GLU A 218 -30.02 2.92 -0.98
N ALA A 219 -30.14 1.59 -0.86
CA ALA A 219 -29.00 0.67 -0.85
C ALA A 219 -28.16 0.78 -2.14
N VAL A 220 -28.80 0.87 -3.31
CA VAL A 220 -28.12 1.06 -4.60
C VAL A 220 -27.41 2.41 -4.66
N LYS A 221 -28.03 3.49 -4.15
CA LYS A 221 -27.38 4.81 -4.07
C LYS A 221 -26.15 4.78 -3.17
N ILE A 222 -26.24 4.12 -2.01
CA ILE A 222 -25.11 3.96 -1.08
C ILE A 222 -23.99 3.15 -1.75
N ALA A 223 -24.30 2.00 -2.34
CA ALA A 223 -23.31 1.18 -3.03
C ALA A 223 -22.65 1.93 -4.20
N GLY A 224 -23.44 2.71 -4.95
CA GLY A 224 -22.95 3.59 -6.02
C GLY A 224 -22.03 4.69 -5.50
N ALA A 225 -22.37 5.32 -4.37
CA ALA A 225 -21.51 6.31 -3.72
C ALA A 225 -20.18 5.69 -3.27
N VAL A 226 -20.21 4.52 -2.62
CA VAL A 226 -19.01 3.77 -2.21
C VAL A 226 -18.15 3.42 -3.42
N ALA A 227 -18.74 2.95 -4.53
CA ALA A 227 -18.03 2.64 -5.76
C ALA A 227 -17.37 3.86 -6.42
N GLN A 228 -17.92 5.06 -6.20
CA GLN A 228 -17.35 6.34 -6.63
C GLN A 228 -16.36 6.93 -5.62
N GLY A 229 -16.09 6.22 -4.52
CA GLY A 229 -15.20 6.65 -3.44
C GLY A 229 -15.85 7.59 -2.43
N ASP A 230 -17.15 7.88 -2.50
CA ASP A 230 -17.83 8.69 -1.50
C ASP A 230 -18.26 7.83 -0.29
N LEU A 231 -17.48 7.92 0.79
CA LEU A 231 -17.74 7.28 2.08
C LEU A 231 -18.35 8.26 3.11
N THR A 232 -18.85 9.42 2.67
CA THR A 232 -19.44 10.43 3.58
C THR A 232 -20.92 10.17 3.89
N GLN A 233 -21.52 9.18 3.21
CA GLN A 233 -22.94 8.88 3.28
C GLN A 233 -23.35 8.36 4.67
N LYS A 234 -24.38 8.97 5.27
CA LYS A 234 -24.96 8.50 6.53
C LYS A 234 -25.97 7.39 6.26
N ILE A 235 -25.63 6.17 6.65
CA ILE A 235 -26.47 4.99 6.42
C ILE A 235 -27.30 4.71 7.69
N GLU A 236 -28.59 5.08 7.64
CA GLU A 236 -29.53 4.83 8.74
C GLU A 236 -30.30 3.51 8.55
N VAL A 237 -30.19 2.60 9.52
CA VAL A 237 -30.95 1.34 9.52
C VAL A 237 -32.31 1.57 10.18
N ARG A 238 -33.38 1.58 9.39
CA ARG A 238 -34.74 1.93 9.86
C ARG A 238 -35.69 0.74 10.06
N SER A 239 -35.29 -0.47 9.70
CA SER A 239 -36.09 -1.70 9.84
C SER A 239 -35.24 -2.86 10.35
N LYS A 240 -35.91 -3.93 10.82
CA LYS A 240 -35.28 -5.20 11.22
C LYS A 240 -35.55 -6.35 10.24
N ASP A 241 -36.19 -6.05 9.11
CA ASP A 241 -36.46 -7.02 8.04
C ASP A 241 -35.23 -7.22 7.14
N GLU A 242 -35.36 -7.98 6.06
CA GLU A 242 -34.27 -8.29 5.14
C GLU A 242 -33.60 -7.02 4.57
N THR A 243 -34.39 -5.97 4.28
CA THR A 243 -33.84 -4.69 3.79
C THR A 243 -33.05 -3.96 4.87
N GLY A 244 -33.51 -4.01 6.12
CA GLY A 244 -32.80 -3.45 7.25
C GLY A 244 -31.46 -4.14 7.51
N ARG A 245 -31.42 -5.48 7.39
CA ARG A 245 -30.18 -6.25 7.47
C ARG A 245 -29.20 -5.91 6.34
N LEU A 246 -29.69 -5.72 5.11
CA LEU A 246 -28.88 -5.26 3.98
C LEU A 246 -28.29 -3.87 4.26
N MET A 247 -29.10 -2.92 4.73
CA MET A 247 -28.64 -1.57 5.08
C MET A 247 -27.62 -1.59 6.22
N ALA A 248 -27.79 -2.46 7.21
CA ALA A 248 -26.82 -2.63 8.30
C ALA A 248 -25.48 -3.16 7.77
N ALA A 249 -25.50 -4.18 6.91
CA ALA A 249 -24.28 -4.70 6.29
C ALA A 249 -23.57 -3.65 5.42
N LEU A 250 -24.32 -2.83 4.68
CA LEU A 250 -23.75 -1.71 3.91
C LEU A 250 -23.12 -0.64 4.80
N ARG A 251 -23.73 -0.32 5.95
CA ARG A 251 -23.15 0.58 6.94
C ARG A 251 -21.86 0.02 7.50
N ASP A 252 -21.86 -1.22 7.97
CA ASP A 252 -20.70 -1.83 8.58
C ASP A 252 -19.54 -1.95 7.56
N MET A 253 -19.84 -2.22 6.27
CA MET A 253 -18.87 -2.17 5.17
C MET A 253 -18.32 -0.74 4.94
N ASN A 254 -19.18 0.27 4.96
CA ASN A 254 -18.76 1.67 4.79
C ASN A 254 -17.85 2.12 5.94
N ASP A 255 -18.23 1.83 7.19
CA ASP A 255 -17.44 2.16 8.39
C ASP A 255 -16.06 1.49 8.35
N ALA A 256 -15.98 0.20 7.96
CA ALA A 256 -14.72 -0.50 7.81
C ALA A 256 -13.84 0.11 6.71
N LEU A 257 -14.42 0.53 5.58
CA LEU A 257 -13.67 1.21 4.52
C LEU A 257 -13.17 2.58 4.99
N VAL A 258 -13.98 3.35 5.72
CA VAL A 258 -13.56 4.64 6.32
C VAL A 258 -12.38 4.43 7.26
N GLU A 259 -12.42 3.40 8.10
CA GLU A 259 -11.32 3.08 9.02
C GLU A 259 -10.03 2.73 8.26
N ILE A 260 -10.12 1.87 7.23
CA ILE A 260 -8.97 1.48 6.41
C ILE A 260 -8.38 2.72 5.70
N VAL A 261 -9.22 3.52 5.04
CA VAL A 261 -8.80 4.75 4.36
C VAL A 261 -8.12 5.73 5.33
N THR A 262 -8.67 5.88 6.53
CA THR A 262 -8.10 6.76 7.58
C THR A 262 -6.74 6.26 8.06
N ARG A 263 -6.61 4.97 8.36
CA ARG A 263 -5.34 4.36 8.79
C ARG A 263 -4.29 4.44 7.69
N VAL A 264 -4.65 4.21 6.44
CA VAL A 264 -3.72 4.31 5.31
C VAL A 264 -3.26 5.75 5.10
N ARG A 265 -4.16 6.76 5.20
CA ARG A 265 -3.75 8.17 5.13
C ARG A 265 -2.77 8.57 6.22
N ALA A 266 -3.06 8.20 7.47
CA ALA A 266 -2.16 8.47 8.59
C ALA A 266 -0.79 7.76 8.40
N GLY A 267 -0.82 6.53 7.91
CA GLY A 267 0.38 5.77 7.55
C GLY A 267 1.20 6.45 6.45
N THR A 268 0.55 6.91 5.37
CA THR A 268 1.25 7.62 4.28
C THR A 268 1.86 8.94 4.72
N ASP A 269 1.18 9.71 5.56
CA ASP A 269 1.73 10.97 6.10
C ASP A 269 2.94 10.71 6.99
N THR A 270 2.90 9.63 7.78
CA THR A 270 4.04 9.19 8.60
C THR A 270 5.23 8.79 7.71
N ILE A 271 5.00 8.00 6.65
CA ILE A 271 6.06 7.61 5.71
C ILE A 271 6.63 8.83 5.00
N ALA A 272 5.79 9.76 4.56
CA ALA A 272 6.23 10.99 3.90
C ALA A 272 7.12 11.84 4.82
N THR A 273 6.73 11.99 6.09
CA THR A 273 7.50 12.72 7.10
C THR A 273 8.83 12.03 7.40
N ALA A 274 8.81 10.72 7.70
CA ALA A 274 10.02 9.96 7.97
C ALA A 274 10.99 9.94 6.78
N SER A 275 10.47 9.86 5.55
CA SER A 275 11.30 9.90 4.34
C SER A 275 11.95 11.27 4.13
N ALA A 276 11.26 12.36 4.50
CA ALA A 276 11.83 13.71 4.48
C ALA A 276 12.95 13.85 5.52
N GLU A 277 12.74 13.35 6.75
CA GLU A 277 13.77 13.34 7.79
C GLU A 277 15.00 12.52 7.38
N ILE A 278 14.81 11.37 6.72
CA ILE A 278 15.91 10.56 6.18
C ILE A 278 16.65 11.34 5.08
N ALA A 279 15.94 12.02 4.19
CA ALA A 279 16.57 12.83 3.14
C ALA A 279 17.43 13.95 3.72
N ASP A 280 16.91 14.68 4.71
CA ASP A 280 17.65 15.73 5.41
C ASP A 280 18.86 15.15 6.16
N GLY A 281 18.70 14.01 6.83
CA GLY A 281 19.80 13.30 7.49
C GLY A 281 20.88 12.83 6.52
N ASN A 282 20.51 12.38 5.32
CA ASN A 282 21.47 12.01 4.28
C ASN A 282 22.21 13.22 3.72
N LEU A 283 21.58 14.40 3.62
CA LEU A 283 22.25 15.63 3.23
C LEU A 283 23.31 16.05 4.27
N ASP A 284 22.99 15.96 5.56
CA ASP A 284 23.97 16.19 6.64
C ASP A 284 25.13 15.19 6.57
N LEU A 285 24.82 13.89 6.41
CA LEU A 285 25.83 12.85 6.29
C LEU A 285 26.71 13.05 5.05
N SER A 286 26.15 13.50 3.92
CA SER A 286 26.90 13.86 2.72
C SER A 286 27.90 14.97 3.01
N SER A 287 27.45 16.07 3.64
CA SER A 287 28.31 17.20 3.99
C SER A 287 29.44 16.80 4.91
N ARG A 288 29.17 15.92 5.89
CA ARG A 288 30.19 15.41 6.81
C ARG A 288 31.17 14.46 6.12
N THR A 289 30.69 13.65 5.17
CA THR A 289 31.54 12.75 4.36
C THR A 289 32.47 13.56 3.45
N GLU A 290 31.97 14.63 2.82
CA GLU A 290 32.79 15.57 2.03
C GLU A 290 33.85 16.27 2.90
N GLN A 291 33.47 16.74 4.09
CA GLN A 291 34.42 17.35 5.03
C GLN A 291 35.48 16.34 5.48
N GLN A 292 35.07 15.11 5.77
CA GLN A 292 35.98 14.03 6.16
C GLN A 292 36.96 13.68 5.04
N ALA A 293 36.50 13.62 3.78
CA ALA A 293 37.36 13.43 2.64
C ALA A 293 38.43 14.53 2.54
N GLY A 294 38.03 15.80 2.72
CA GLY A 294 38.97 16.93 2.74
C GLY A 294 40.00 16.84 3.88
N SER A 295 39.58 16.44 5.08
CA SER A 295 40.50 16.22 6.21
C SER A 295 41.45 15.04 5.98
N LEU A 296 41.00 13.98 5.31
CA LEU A 296 41.86 12.85 4.94
C LEU A 296 42.89 13.26 3.88
N GLU A 297 42.52 14.10 2.93
CA GLU A 297 43.45 14.64 1.92
C GLU A 297 44.55 15.49 2.55
N GLU A 298 44.19 16.38 3.51
CA GLU A 298 45.16 17.16 4.28
C GLU A 298 46.06 16.27 5.15
N THR A 299 45.48 15.24 5.77
CA THR A 299 46.23 14.26 6.58
C THR A 299 47.21 13.48 5.73
N ALA A 300 46.80 12.99 4.55
CA ALA A 300 47.65 12.29 3.61
C ALA A 300 48.83 13.17 3.14
N SER A 301 48.56 14.43 2.79
CA SER A 301 49.61 15.37 2.41
C SER A 301 50.60 15.64 3.56
N SER A 302 50.10 15.80 4.79
CA SER A 302 50.94 15.96 5.98
C SER A 302 51.79 14.72 6.25
N MET A 303 51.24 13.53 6.01
CA MET A 303 51.93 12.25 6.14
C MET A 303 53.05 12.10 5.10
N GLU A 304 52.86 12.53 3.86
CA GLU A 304 53.91 12.56 2.85
C GLU A 304 55.07 13.48 3.26
N GLU A 305 54.76 14.68 3.77
CA GLU A 305 55.76 15.62 4.26
C GLU A 305 56.52 15.09 5.48
N LEU A 306 55.81 14.46 6.44
CA LEU A 306 56.40 13.81 7.60
C LEU A 306 57.31 12.64 7.18
N THR A 307 56.86 11.79 6.26
CA THR A 307 57.65 10.67 5.72
C THR A 307 58.96 11.18 5.11
N SER A 308 58.86 12.24 4.29
CA SER A 308 60.02 12.89 3.66
C SER A 308 61.00 13.42 4.71
N THR A 309 60.49 14.10 5.74
CA THR A 309 61.30 14.70 6.81
C THR A 309 61.98 13.63 7.67
N VAL A 310 61.27 12.57 8.05
CA VAL A 310 61.83 11.44 8.82
C VAL A 310 62.91 10.72 8.01
N ARG A 311 62.68 10.49 6.72
CA ARG A 311 63.68 9.90 5.83
C ARG A 311 64.93 10.79 5.71
N GLN A 312 64.75 12.10 5.55
CA GLN A 312 65.84 13.07 5.53
C GLN A 312 66.62 13.07 6.86
N ASN A 313 65.94 12.97 8.01
CA ASN A 313 66.59 12.86 9.32
C ASN A 313 67.41 11.59 9.45
N ALA A 314 66.90 10.45 8.97
CA ALA A 314 67.64 9.19 8.98
C ALA A 314 68.92 9.29 8.12
N ASP A 315 68.82 9.88 6.93
CA ASP A 315 69.97 10.10 6.04
C ASP A 315 70.98 11.10 6.65
N ASN A 316 70.50 12.19 7.25
CA ASN A 316 71.35 13.16 7.95
C ASN A 316 72.08 12.53 9.14
N ALA A 317 71.40 11.73 9.95
CA ALA A 317 72.01 11.00 11.07
C ALA A 317 73.09 10.04 10.56
N ARG A 318 72.82 9.32 9.47
CA ARG A 318 73.79 8.43 8.83
C ARG A 318 75.03 9.18 8.31
N GLN A 319 74.83 10.33 7.66
CA GLN A 319 75.94 11.17 7.19
C GLN A 319 76.76 11.74 8.35
N ALA A 320 76.08 12.25 9.39
CA ALA A 320 76.73 12.76 10.59
C ALA A 320 77.54 11.67 11.31
N ASN A 321 77.03 10.43 11.35
CA ASN A 321 77.74 9.27 11.90
C ASN A 321 79.05 8.98 11.15
N VAL A 322 79.03 9.02 9.81
CA VAL A 322 80.23 8.85 8.97
C VAL A 322 81.23 9.99 9.22
N LEU A 323 80.75 11.23 9.30
CA LEU A 323 81.60 12.40 9.54
C LEU A 323 82.24 12.37 10.94
N ALA A 324 81.47 11.98 11.96
CA ALA A 324 81.95 11.77 13.32
C ALA A 324 83.02 10.66 13.36
N GLY A 325 82.79 9.52 12.71
CA GLY A 325 83.80 8.46 12.59
C GLY A 325 85.10 8.93 11.94
N SER A 326 85.01 9.76 10.89
CA SER A 326 86.17 10.38 10.25
C SER A 326 86.91 11.34 11.20
N ALA A 327 86.19 12.22 11.90
CA ALA A 327 86.75 13.15 12.86
C ALA A 327 87.45 12.43 14.03
N SER A 328 86.86 11.35 14.54
CA SER A 328 87.44 10.49 15.57
C SER A 328 88.75 9.84 15.09
N ALA A 329 88.77 9.33 13.85
CA ALA A 329 89.98 8.77 13.27
C ALA A 329 91.11 9.82 13.10
N ILE A 330 90.77 11.06 12.73
CA ILE A 330 91.73 12.17 12.61
C ILE A 330 92.25 12.57 14.01
N ALA A 331 91.38 12.71 15.00
CA ALA A 331 91.77 13.01 16.37
C ALA A 331 92.65 11.91 16.97
N GLY A 332 92.35 10.63 16.70
CA GLY A 332 93.19 9.49 17.09
C GLY A 332 94.60 9.54 16.46
N LYS A 333 94.70 9.87 15.16
CA LYS A 333 96.00 10.10 14.50
C LYS A 333 96.74 11.29 15.11
N GLY A 334 96.03 12.38 15.42
CA GLY A 334 96.58 13.55 16.10
C GLY A 334 97.16 13.20 17.47
N GLY A 335 96.42 12.42 18.26
CA GLY A 335 96.89 11.89 19.55
C GLY A 335 98.14 11.03 19.42
N ALA A 336 98.24 10.17 18.40
CA ALA A 336 99.43 9.37 18.14
C ALA A 336 100.66 10.22 17.81
N VAL A 337 100.50 11.27 16.99
CA VAL A 337 101.58 12.23 16.68
C VAL A 337 102.02 12.98 17.93
N VAL A 338 101.07 13.44 18.75
CA VAL A 338 101.36 14.12 20.02
C VAL A 338 102.14 13.21 20.97
N ALA A 339 101.75 11.94 21.10
CA ALA A 339 102.48 10.96 21.91
C ALA A 339 103.94 10.77 21.45
N GLN A 340 104.18 10.76 20.14
CA GLN A 340 105.54 10.71 19.58
C GLN A 340 106.36 11.97 19.89
N VAL A 341 105.71 13.15 19.92
CA VAL A 341 106.36 14.41 20.32
C VAL A 341 106.72 14.39 21.81
N VAL A 342 105.86 13.87 22.69
CA VAL A 342 106.16 13.69 24.13
C VAL A 342 107.37 12.78 24.31
N GLU A 343 107.40 11.64 23.63
CA GLU A 343 108.54 10.70 23.67
C GLU A 343 109.85 11.40 23.24
N THR A 344 109.79 12.16 22.15
CA THR A 344 110.95 12.91 21.64
C THR A 344 111.41 13.99 22.63
N MET A 345 110.48 14.72 23.25
CA MET A 345 110.79 15.72 24.28
C MET A 345 111.40 15.08 25.53
N GLY A 346 110.92 13.91 25.95
CA GLY A 346 111.53 13.11 27.02
C GLY A 346 112.97 12.67 26.70
N GLY A 347 113.20 12.27 25.45
CA GLY A 347 114.53 11.97 24.92
C GLY A 347 115.46 13.18 24.93
N ILE A 348 114.99 14.34 24.48
CA ILE A 348 115.74 15.61 24.51
C ILE A 348 116.08 15.99 25.96
N ASN A 349 115.09 15.94 26.87
CA ASN A 349 115.29 16.25 28.28
C ASN A 349 116.38 15.35 28.91
N THR A 350 116.33 14.04 28.63
CA THR A 350 117.34 13.08 29.10
C THR A 350 118.73 13.39 28.54
N SER A 351 118.83 13.71 27.25
CA SER A 351 120.09 14.11 26.61
C SER A 351 120.63 15.42 27.19
N SER A 352 119.77 16.40 27.45
CA SER A 352 120.16 17.68 28.05
C SER A 352 120.70 17.51 29.48
N ILE A 353 120.08 16.65 30.31
CA ILE A 353 120.60 16.32 31.64
C ILE A 353 122.01 15.71 31.55
N LYS A 354 122.23 14.78 30.62
CA LYS A 354 123.57 14.20 30.39
C LYS A 354 124.59 15.26 29.97
N ILE A 355 124.19 16.25 29.16
CA ILE A 355 125.07 17.37 28.80
C ILE A 355 125.45 18.18 30.05
N VAL A 356 124.49 18.48 30.94
CA VAL A 356 124.78 19.17 32.22
C VAL A 356 125.82 18.40 33.04
N GLU A 357 125.69 17.07 33.12
CA GLU A 357 126.67 16.20 33.80
C GLU A 357 128.07 16.30 33.16
N ILE A 358 128.16 16.23 31.82
CA ILE A 358 129.43 16.37 31.09
C ILE A 358 130.06 17.75 31.32
N ILE A 359 129.25 18.82 31.28
CA ILE A 359 129.73 20.19 31.53
C ILE A 359 130.24 20.33 32.96
N ALA A 360 129.61 19.69 33.94
CA ALA A 360 130.11 19.65 35.32
C ALA A 360 131.48 18.95 35.42
N VAL A 361 131.70 17.88 34.65
CA VAL A 361 133.02 17.23 34.54
C VAL A 361 134.05 18.16 33.89
N ILE A 362 133.69 18.87 32.81
CA ILE A 362 134.57 19.83 32.13
C ILE A 362 134.96 20.99 33.06
N ASP A 363 134.01 21.54 33.82
CA ASP A 363 134.29 22.56 34.84
C ASP A 363 135.22 22.01 35.92
N GLY A 364 135.02 20.76 36.35
CA GLY A 364 135.94 20.04 37.24
C GLY A 364 137.35 19.88 36.68
N ILE A 365 137.49 19.52 35.40
CA ILE A 365 138.79 19.42 34.70
C ILE A 365 139.43 20.80 34.59
N ALA A 366 138.66 21.84 34.27
CA ALA A 366 139.16 23.21 34.20
C ALA A 366 139.65 23.69 35.57
N PHE A 367 138.94 23.38 36.65
CA PHE A 367 139.37 23.66 38.02
C PHE A 367 140.67 22.92 38.37
N GLN A 368 140.74 21.60 38.13
CA GLN A 368 141.96 20.82 38.35
C GLN A 368 143.14 21.37 37.53
N THR A 369 142.92 21.71 36.27
CA THR A 369 143.92 22.30 35.37
C THR A 369 144.42 23.66 35.88
N ASN A 370 143.52 24.49 36.40
CA ASN A 370 143.85 25.79 37.00
C ASN A 370 144.73 25.62 38.26
N ILE A 371 144.46 24.60 39.09
CA ILE A 371 145.30 24.27 40.26
C ILE A 371 146.67 23.72 39.83
N LEU A 372 146.72 22.82 38.85
CA LEU A 372 147.96 22.29 38.27
C LEU A 372 148.84 23.40 37.67
N ALA A 373 148.24 24.32 36.92
CA ALA A 373 148.92 25.46 36.32
C ALA A 373 149.43 26.46 37.38
N LEU A 374 148.66 26.68 38.45
CA LEU A 374 149.11 27.47 39.60
C LEU A 374 150.34 26.82 40.26
N ASN A 375 150.29 25.51 40.52
CA ASN A 375 151.41 24.77 41.10
C ASN A 375 152.65 24.82 40.20
N ALA A 376 152.47 24.68 38.88
CA ALA A 376 153.56 24.80 37.90
C ALA A 376 154.14 26.22 37.83
N ALA A 377 153.31 27.27 37.92
CA ALA A 377 153.77 28.66 37.95
C ALA A 377 154.58 28.97 39.23
N VAL A 378 154.19 28.39 40.36
CA VAL A 378 154.93 28.49 41.64
C VAL A 378 156.29 27.80 41.54
N GLU A 379 156.35 26.58 40.99
CA GLU A 379 157.62 25.84 40.84
C GLU A 379 158.54 26.50 39.80
N ALA A 380 157.98 27.08 38.73
CA ALA A 380 158.72 27.86 37.74
C ALA A 380 159.31 29.15 38.33
N ALA A 381 158.59 29.84 39.22
CA ALA A 381 159.12 31.00 39.96
C ALA A 381 160.26 30.60 40.91
N ARG A 382 160.23 29.35 41.42
CA ARG A 382 161.25 28.77 42.30
C ARG A 382 162.57 28.44 41.58
N ALA A 383 162.50 28.13 40.28
CA ALA A 383 163.65 27.84 39.41
C ALA A 383 164.39 29.09 38.87
N GLY A 384 163.95 30.31 39.23
CA GLY A 384 164.63 31.57 38.86
C GLY A 384 164.68 31.82 37.34
N GLU A 385 165.81 32.34 36.83
CA GLU A 385 165.96 32.70 35.41
C GLU A 385 165.80 31.49 34.45
N GLN A 386 166.06 30.25 34.90
CA GLN A 386 165.88 29.03 34.09
C GLN A 386 164.41 28.61 33.93
N GLY A 387 163.52 29.08 34.82
CA GLY A 387 162.09 28.74 34.84
C GLY A 387 161.19 29.70 34.07
N ARG A 388 161.74 30.79 33.51
CA ARG A 388 160.98 31.89 32.91
C ARG A 388 160.05 31.45 31.77
N GLY A 389 160.53 30.55 30.90
CA GLY A 389 159.72 29.98 29.82
C GLY A 389 158.57 29.11 30.36
N PHE A 390 158.81 28.33 31.41
CA PHE A 390 157.79 27.52 32.07
C PHE A 390 156.75 28.35 32.82
N ALA A 391 157.14 29.47 33.43
CA ALA A 391 156.22 30.38 34.12
C ALA A 391 155.22 31.03 33.15
N VAL A 392 155.66 31.41 31.94
CA VAL A 392 154.79 31.94 30.89
C VAL A 392 153.80 30.89 30.41
N VAL A 393 154.28 29.65 30.16
CA VAL A 393 153.40 28.54 29.76
C VAL A 393 152.39 28.21 30.87
N ALA A 394 152.81 28.19 32.14
CA ALA A 394 151.92 27.95 33.27
C ALA A 394 150.87 29.07 33.42
N GLY A 395 151.24 30.34 33.19
CA GLY A 395 150.30 31.46 33.13
C GLY A 395 149.28 31.33 31.99
N GLU A 396 149.72 30.90 30.81
CA GLU A 396 148.85 30.69 29.65
C GLU A 396 147.89 29.51 29.86
N VAL A 397 148.38 28.39 30.42
CA VAL A 397 147.55 27.23 30.78
C VAL A 397 146.53 27.61 31.86
N ARG A 398 146.90 28.45 32.82
CA ARG A 398 145.98 28.94 33.85
C ARG A 398 144.89 29.85 33.28
N SER A 399 145.27 30.78 32.40
CA SER A 399 144.33 31.64 31.68
C SER A 399 143.36 30.81 30.83
N LEU A 400 143.87 29.79 30.13
CA LEU A 400 143.06 28.85 29.35
C LEU A 400 142.08 28.07 30.25
N ALA A 401 142.53 27.60 31.41
CA ALA A 401 141.68 26.90 32.38
C ALA A 401 140.57 27.79 32.94
N GLN A 402 140.85 29.06 33.26
CA GLN A 402 139.83 30.03 33.70
C GLN A 402 138.83 30.35 32.58
N ARG A 403 139.29 30.48 31.33
CA ARG A 403 138.42 30.64 30.16
C ARG A 403 137.53 29.42 29.93
N SER A 404 138.08 28.21 30.08
CA SER A 404 137.31 26.96 29.98
C SER A 404 136.25 26.84 31.08
N ALA A 405 136.55 27.22 32.32
CA ALA A 405 135.59 27.23 33.42
C ALA A 405 134.46 28.26 33.19
N ALA A 406 134.81 29.46 32.72
CA ALA A 406 133.81 30.48 32.38
C ALA A 406 132.89 30.03 31.23
N ALA A 407 133.46 29.45 30.17
CA ALA A 407 132.69 28.90 29.06
C ALA A 407 131.82 27.70 29.49
N ALA A 408 132.33 26.80 30.33
CA ALA A 408 131.55 25.70 30.89
C ALA A 408 130.35 26.20 31.70
N LYS A 409 130.53 27.24 32.53
CA LYS A 409 129.44 27.85 33.29
C LYS A 409 128.40 28.54 32.41
N GLU A 410 128.82 29.20 31.33
CA GLU A 410 127.92 29.82 30.35
C GLU A 410 127.11 28.77 29.57
N ILE A 411 127.76 27.69 29.13
CA ILE A 411 127.08 26.55 28.49
C ILE A 411 126.09 25.91 29.47
N LYS A 412 126.48 25.72 30.74
CA LYS A 412 125.59 25.17 31.77
C LYS A 412 124.31 25.98 31.90
N LEU A 413 124.41 27.31 32.00
CA LEU A 413 123.24 28.19 32.10
C LEU A 413 122.32 28.09 30.86
N LEU A 414 122.89 28.02 29.65
CA LEU A 414 122.13 27.86 28.42
C LEU A 414 121.42 26.49 28.34
N ILE A 415 122.07 25.43 28.82
CA ILE A 415 121.48 24.10 28.86
C ILE A 415 120.41 24.00 29.94
N ASP A 416 120.61 24.60 31.12
CA ASP A 416 119.60 24.66 32.19
C ASP A 416 118.33 25.41 31.71
N ASP A 417 118.50 26.54 30.99
CA ASP A 417 117.37 27.25 30.34
C ASP A 417 116.68 26.38 29.28
N SER A 418 117.44 25.63 28.48
CA SER A 418 116.91 24.71 27.47
C SER A 418 116.12 23.55 28.10
N VAL A 419 116.59 22.99 29.21
CA VAL A 419 115.88 21.96 30.00
C VAL A 419 114.55 22.51 30.50
N GLY A 420 114.54 23.73 31.06
CA GLY A 420 113.31 24.39 31.51
C GLY A 420 112.30 24.58 30.38
N LYS A 421 112.75 25.01 29.19
CA LYS A 421 111.89 25.16 28.00
C LYS A 421 111.36 23.82 27.49
N VAL A 422 112.17 22.76 27.50
CA VAL A 422 111.74 21.40 27.09
C VAL A 422 110.73 20.83 28.09
N GLN A 423 110.91 21.01 29.39
CA GLN A 423 109.93 20.61 30.40
C GLN A 423 108.60 21.34 30.22
N HIS A 424 108.63 22.66 30.02
CA HIS A 424 107.41 23.43 29.75
C HIS A 424 106.74 23.01 28.44
N GLY A 425 107.53 22.75 27.39
CA GLY A 425 107.05 22.21 26.12
C GLY A 425 106.40 20.82 26.30
N SER A 426 107.00 19.94 27.09
CA SER A 426 106.45 18.62 27.39
C SER A 426 105.08 18.73 28.06
N MET A 427 104.92 19.61 29.07
CA MET A 427 103.64 19.82 29.73
C MET A 427 102.54 20.32 28.78
N LEU A 428 102.87 21.24 27.86
CA LEU A 428 101.92 21.74 26.87
C LEU A 428 101.49 20.65 25.88
N VAL A 429 102.42 19.78 25.48
CA VAL A 429 102.16 18.67 24.55
C VAL A 429 101.35 17.56 25.25
N ASP A 430 101.63 17.26 26.52
CA ASP A 430 100.83 16.35 27.34
C ASP A 430 99.38 16.84 27.48
N GLN A 431 99.19 18.14 27.74
CA GLN A 431 97.87 18.76 27.79
C GLN A 431 97.15 18.69 26.43
N ALA A 432 97.87 18.91 25.33
CA ALA A 432 97.31 18.74 23.98
C ALA A 432 96.89 17.28 23.73
N GLY A 433 97.65 16.31 24.23
CA GLY A 433 97.33 14.88 24.13
C GLY A 433 96.07 14.51 24.91
N ALA A 434 95.94 15.02 26.14
CA ALA A 434 94.74 14.87 26.95
C ALA A 434 93.51 15.47 26.24
N THR A 435 93.66 16.66 25.65
CA THR A 435 92.57 17.32 24.90
C THR A 435 92.16 16.51 23.67
N MET A 436 93.10 15.90 22.94
CA MET A 436 92.78 15.00 21.82
C MET A 436 91.97 13.78 22.26
N LYS A 437 92.26 13.23 23.45
CA LYS A 437 91.49 12.12 24.02
C LYS A 437 90.06 12.56 24.35
N GLU A 438 89.88 13.73 24.97
CA GLU A 438 88.55 14.29 25.24
C GLU A 438 87.74 14.54 23.97
N ILE A 439 88.40 14.94 22.87
CA ILE A 439 87.77 15.08 21.55
C ILE A 439 87.28 13.71 21.05
N VAL A 440 88.12 12.68 21.09
CA VAL A 440 87.73 11.32 20.67
C VAL A 440 86.52 10.82 21.48
N ASP A 441 86.55 10.98 22.80
CA ASP A 441 85.44 10.58 23.67
C ASP A 441 84.15 11.36 23.36
N SER A 442 84.27 12.67 23.09
CA SER A 442 83.12 13.51 22.73
C SER A 442 82.53 13.16 21.38
N VAL A 443 83.38 12.88 20.39
CA VAL A 443 82.94 12.44 19.06
C VAL A 443 82.32 11.04 19.12
N SER A 444 82.84 10.14 19.98
CA SER A 444 82.21 8.84 20.24
C SER A 444 80.76 9.01 20.72
N ARG A 445 80.53 9.90 21.70
CA ARG A 445 79.15 10.19 22.16
C ARG A 445 78.25 10.73 21.05
N VAL A 446 78.77 11.57 20.15
CA VAL A 446 78.00 12.05 18.98
C VAL A 446 77.64 10.89 18.06
N THR A 447 78.56 9.95 17.86
CA THR A 447 78.37 8.73 17.05
C THR A 447 77.23 7.87 17.63
N ASP A 448 77.22 7.69 18.94
CA ASP A 448 76.15 6.95 19.65
C ASP A 448 74.78 7.63 19.50
N ILE A 449 74.71 8.95 19.69
CA ILE A 449 73.46 9.72 19.50
C ILE A 449 72.97 9.62 18.04
N MET A 450 73.86 9.68 17.06
CA MET A 450 73.47 9.53 15.65
C MET A 450 72.94 8.13 15.35
N ALA A 451 73.49 7.09 15.97
CA ALA A 451 72.97 5.72 15.86
C ALA A 451 71.56 5.60 16.46
N GLU A 452 71.32 6.21 17.64
CA GLU A 452 70.00 6.26 18.26
C GLU A 452 68.98 7.02 17.40
N ILE A 453 69.35 8.18 16.84
CA ILE A 453 68.47 8.95 15.94
C ILE A 453 68.14 8.14 14.68
N SER A 454 69.12 7.44 14.10
CA SER A 454 68.88 6.60 12.93
C SER A 454 67.92 5.44 13.24
N ALA A 455 68.07 4.80 14.40
CA ALA A 455 67.18 3.73 14.84
C ALA A 455 65.75 4.25 15.10
N ALA A 456 65.62 5.37 15.82
CA ALA A 456 64.34 6.02 16.08
C ALA A 456 63.65 6.48 14.78
N SER A 457 64.40 7.02 13.82
CA SER A 457 63.87 7.44 12.52
C SER A 457 63.35 6.25 11.70
N GLN A 458 64.04 5.09 11.78
CA GLN A 458 63.59 3.86 11.12
C GLN A 458 62.28 3.33 11.72
N GLU A 459 62.15 3.38 13.04
CA GLU A 459 60.92 3.00 13.76
C GLU A 459 59.77 3.97 13.46
N GLN A 460 60.04 5.28 13.43
CA GLN A 460 59.07 6.29 13.00
C GLN A 460 58.58 6.06 11.58
N ASN A 461 59.48 5.70 10.65
CA ASN A 461 59.09 5.42 9.27
C ASN A 461 58.15 4.20 9.18
N ALA A 462 58.42 3.14 9.94
CA ALA A 462 57.52 1.99 10.02
C ALA A 462 56.16 2.34 10.66
N GLY A 463 56.16 3.18 11.70
CA GLY A 463 54.91 3.68 12.30
C GLY A 463 54.11 4.56 11.34
N ILE A 464 54.79 5.38 10.54
CA ILE A 464 54.18 6.21 9.50
C ILE A 464 53.56 5.36 8.39
N GLU A 465 54.20 4.28 7.96
CA GLU A 465 53.63 3.32 7.00
C GLU A 465 52.33 2.71 7.51
N GLN A 466 52.27 2.31 8.78
CA GLN A 466 51.04 1.78 9.39
C GLN A 466 49.92 2.83 9.46
N VAL A 467 50.25 4.08 9.80
CA VAL A 467 49.26 5.17 9.80
C VAL A 467 48.77 5.44 8.37
N ASN A 468 49.66 5.38 7.38
CA ASN A 468 49.27 5.53 5.97
C ASN A 468 48.29 4.44 5.52
N GLU A 469 48.52 3.18 5.88
CA GLU A 469 47.55 2.09 5.62
C GLU A 469 46.18 2.37 6.26
N ALA A 470 46.17 2.88 7.49
CA ALA A 470 44.93 3.25 8.17
C ALA A 470 44.20 4.43 7.47
N VAL A 471 44.94 5.42 6.98
CA VAL A 471 44.38 6.55 6.21
C VAL A 471 43.77 6.07 4.90
N VAL A 472 44.42 5.15 4.18
CA VAL A 472 43.88 4.53 2.96
C VAL A 472 42.58 3.76 3.25
N GLN A 473 42.52 3.02 4.36
CA GLN A 473 41.30 2.31 4.75
C GLN A 473 40.17 3.28 5.14
N MET A 474 40.50 4.39 5.81
CA MET A 474 39.54 5.46 6.11
C MET A 474 39.02 6.13 4.83
N ASP A 475 39.87 6.37 3.84
CA ASP A 475 39.45 6.90 2.54
C ASP A 475 38.48 5.95 1.83
N GLN A 476 38.80 4.65 1.77
CA GLN A 476 37.90 3.66 1.19
C GLN A 476 36.53 3.62 1.90
N THR A 477 36.51 3.71 3.23
CA THR A 477 35.27 3.78 4.00
C THR A 477 34.51 5.09 3.73
N THR A 478 35.22 6.20 3.56
CA THR A 478 34.63 7.50 3.23
C THR A 478 33.98 7.48 1.85
N GLN A 479 34.62 6.88 0.85
CA GLN A 479 34.04 6.67 -0.48
C GLN A 479 32.81 5.74 -0.42
N GLN A 480 32.86 4.67 0.37
CA GLN A 480 31.73 3.78 0.56
C GLN A 480 30.55 4.49 1.25
N ASN A 481 30.82 5.34 2.24
CA ASN A 481 29.80 6.18 2.88
C ASN A 481 29.17 7.14 1.88
N ALA A 482 29.95 7.76 1.00
CA ALA A 482 29.41 8.64 -0.05
C ALA A 482 28.45 7.87 -0.99
N ALA A 483 28.83 6.67 -1.42
CA ALA A 483 27.96 5.81 -2.24
C ALA A 483 26.69 5.37 -1.49
N LEU A 484 26.80 5.02 -0.20
CA LEU A 484 25.65 4.67 0.64
C LEU A 484 24.70 5.85 0.83
N VAL A 485 25.24 7.06 1.00
CA VAL A 485 24.45 8.29 1.12
C VAL A 485 23.67 8.56 -0.17
N GLU A 486 24.29 8.38 -1.34
CA GLU A 486 23.60 8.54 -2.63
C GLU A 486 22.47 7.50 -2.79
N GLN A 487 22.75 6.24 -2.47
CA GLN A 487 21.74 5.16 -2.49
C GLN A 487 20.59 5.41 -1.50
N ALA A 488 20.90 5.83 -0.27
CA ALA A 488 19.91 6.11 0.75
C ALA A 488 19.06 7.33 0.38
N SER A 489 19.66 8.36 -0.23
CA SER A 489 18.93 9.54 -0.73
C SER A 489 17.97 9.16 -1.85
N ALA A 490 18.40 8.33 -2.80
CA ALA A 490 17.54 7.81 -3.87
C ALA A 490 16.38 6.97 -3.31
N ALA A 491 16.65 6.12 -2.31
CA ALA A 491 15.62 5.33 -1.63
C ALA A 491 14.60 6.21 -0.88
N ALA A 492 15.06 7.24 -0.16
CA ALA A 492 14.19 8.18 0.54
C ALA A 492 13.29 8.96 -0.43
N GLN A 493 13.82 9.43 -1.56
CA GLN A 493 13.02 10.05 -2.62
C GLN A 493 11.97 9.09 -3.21
N SER A 494 12.34 7.84 -3.44
CA SER A 494 11.41 6.82 -3.94
C SER A 494 10.28 6.57 -2.94
N LEU A 495 10.58 6.44 -1.64
CA LEU A 495 9.57 6.30 -0.59
C LEU A 495 8.65 7.53 -0.51
N GLN A 496 9.19 8.74 -0.64
CA GLN A 496 8.38 9.96 -0.68
C GLN A 496 7.45 9.99 -1.89
N HIS A 497 7.92 9.54 -3.06
CA HIS A 497 7.10 9.43 -4.27
C HIS A 497 5.97 8.39 -4.10
N GLU A 498 6.29 7.21 -3.58
CA GLU A 498 5.32 6.14 -3.31
C GLU A 498 4.29 6.57 -2.27
N ALA A 499 4.71 7.22 -1.17
CA ALA A 499 3.81 7.76 -0.16
C ALA A 499 2.86 8.81 -0.76
N ALA A 500 3.36 9.72 -1.60
CA ALA A 500 2.53 10.69 -2.31
C ALA A 500 1.57 10.03 -3.31
N SER A 501 2.00 8.96 -3.98
CA SER A 501 1.15 8.18 -4.90
C SER A 501 0.02 7.47 -4.17
N LEU A 502 0.33 6.83 -3.04
CA LEU A 502 -0.64 6.17 -2.19
C LEU A 502 -1.61 7.19 -1.56
N ALA A 503 -1.10 8.34 -1.11
CA ALA A 503 -1.93 9.43 -0.60
C ALA A 503 -2.89 9.98 -1.67
N ARG A 504 -2.48 10.11 -2.94
CA ARG A 504 -3.38 10.47 -4.06
C ARG A 504 -4.44 9.40 -4.31
N THR A 505 -4.04 8.14 -4.33
CA THR A 505 -4.94 7.00 -4.58
C THR A 505 -6.02 6.89 -3.50
N VAL A 506 -5.61 6.99 -2.23
CA VAL A 506 -6.52 6.99 -1.08
C VAL A 506 -7.25 8.34 -0.92
N GLY A 507 -6.67 9.40 -1.48
CA GLY A 507 -7.26 10.73 -1.65
C GLY A 507 -8.55 10.74 -2.47
N ALA A 508 -8.71 9.78 -3.40
CA ALA A 508 -9.94 9.62 -4.17
C ALA A 508 -11.15 9.27 -3.30
N PHE A 509 -10.94 8.66 -2.13
CA PHE A 509 -12.01 8.34 -1.19
C PHE A 509 -12.37 9.54 -0.31
N ARG A 510 -13.62 10.00 -0.33
CA ARG A 510 -14.11 11.12 0.49
C ARG A 510 -14.65 10.57 1.81
N ILE A 511 -14.16 11.07 2.95
CA ILE A 511 -14.57 10.66 4.29
C ILE A 511 -15.20 11.84 5.05
N ALA A 512 -16.28 11.59 5.80
CA ALA A 512 -16.96 12.63 6.58
C ALA A 512 -16.09 13.01 7.78
N GLY A 513 -15.73 14.29 7.90
CA GLY A 513 -14.76 14.77 8.89
C GLY A 513 -13.45 15.26 8.29
N ALA A 514 -13.20 15.02 6.99
CA ALA A 514 -12.16 15.74 6.23
C ALA A 514 -12.64 17.14 5.79
N ALA A 515 -13.39 17.83 6.64
CA ALA A 515 -13.59 19.27 6.50
C ALA A 515 -12.29 19.92 6.97
N ALA A 516 -11.49 20.38 6.00
CA ALA A 516 -10.31 21.21 6.18
C ALA A 516 -9.15 20.57 6.96
N PHE A 517 -8.50 19.56 6.37
CA PHE A 517 -7.06 19.75 6.18
C PHE A 517 -6.95 20.64 4.95
N GLU A 518 -6.98 21.94 5.21
CA GLU A 518 -6.50 22.97 4.29
C GLU A 518 -5.25 22.43 3.63
N ALA A 519 -5.24 22.41 2.30
CA ALA A 519 -4.07 22.00 1.53
C ALA A 519 -2.86 22.69 2.15
N ALA A 520 -1.93 21.90 2.70
CA ALA A 520 -0.66 22.42 3.16
C ALA A 520 -0.13 23.34 2.04
N PRO A 521 0.28 24.58 2.36
CA PRO A 521 0.75 25.51 1.34
C PRO A 521 1.82 24.79 0.54
N ALA A 522 1.69 24.87 -0.79
CA ALA A 522 2.69 24.33 -1.71
C ALA A 522 4.09 24.67 -1.19
N PRO A 523 5.05 23.73 -1.20
CA PRO A 523 6.41 24.03 -0.78
C PRO A 523 6.85 25.31 -1.49
N PRO A 524 7.46 26.27 -0.78
CA PRO A 524 7.85 27.53 -1.37
C PRO A 524 8.64 27.21 -2.63
N ALA A 525 8.22 27.81 -3.76
CA ALA A 525 8.94 27.70 -5.02
C ALA A 525 10.44 27.83 -4.73
N PRO A 526 11.30 26.96 -5.28
CA PRO A 526 12.72 27.02 -4.99
C PRO A 526 13.16 28.44 -5.30
N LEU A 527 13.65 29.15 -4.28
CA LEU A 527 14.32 30.43 -4.47
C LEU A 527 15.28 30.21 -5.63
N ALA A 528 15.00 30.88 -6.75
CA ALA A 528 15.84 30.82 -7.92
C ALA A 528 17.26 31.05 -7.44
N LYS A 529 18.09 30.00 -7.49
CA LYS A 529 19.52 30.12 -7.21
C LYS A 529 20.01 31.17 -8.20
N THR A 530 20.25 32.38 -7.71
CA THR A 530 20.99 33.40 -8.44
C THR A 530 22.25 32.70 -8.94
N PRO A 531 22.54 32.68 -10.24
CA PRO A 531 23.76 32.05 -10.72
C PRO A 531 24.90 32.82 -10.07
N LEU A 532 25.65 32.14 -9.19
CA LEU A 532 26.96 32.61 -8.76
C LEU A 532 27.77 32.77 -10.04
N VAL A 533 27.92 34.02 -10.46
CA VAL A 533 28.84 34.44 -11.50
C VAL A 533 30.20 33.88 -11.11
N LYS A 534 30.63 32.85 -11.83
CA LYS A 534 32.02 32.38 -11.82
C LYS A 534 32.88 33.54 -12.29
N THR A 535 33.33 34.33 -11.35
CA THR A 535 34.36 35.35 -11.58
C THR A 535 35.67 34.59 -11.57
N PRO A 536 36.41 34.49 -12.69
CA PRO A 536 37.73 33.89 -12.66
C PRO A 536 38.65 34.82 -11.87
N ILE A 537 39.20 34.33 -10.76
CA ILE A 537 40.31 34.97 -10.07
C ILE A 537 41.49 34.98 -11.05
N ARG A 538 41.75 36.17 -11.58
CA ARG A 538 42.95 36.51 -12.35
C ARG A 538 44.12 36.58 -11.37
N ALA A 539 44.82 35.48 -11.17
CA ALA A 539 46.15 35.51 -10.57
C ALA A 539 47.14 36.08 -11.61
N GLN A 540 47.52 37.34 -11.40
CA GLN A 540 48.69 37.94 -12.03
C GLN A 540 49.93 37.22 -11.50
N LEU A 541 50.60 36.44 -12.35
CA LEU A 541 52.03 36.19 -12.21
C LEU A 541 52.73 36.66 -13.49
N ALA A 542 53.64 37.60 -13.29
CA ALA A 542 54.47 38.20 -14.30
C ALA A 542 55.51 37.19 -14.82
N LYS A 543 55.72 37.28 -16.13
CA LYS A 543 56.76 36.70 -17.02
C LYS A 543 58.20 36.79 -16.44
N PRO A 544 59.15 35.95 -16.91
CA PRO A 544 59.80 36.21 -18.21
C PRO A 544 60.03 35.01 -19.16
N ALA A 545 59.69 35.30 -20.42
CA ALA A 545 60.19 34.86 -21.73
C ALA A 545 61.18 33.68 -21.88
N ALA A 546 60.80 32.71 -22.73
CA ALA A 546 61.72 32.02 -23.64
C ALA A 546 61.03 31.56 -24.96
N ARG A 547 61.49 32.16 -26.05
CA ARG A 547 61.68 31.68 -27.45
C ARG A 547 60.67 30.70 -28.09
N THR A 548 59.93 31.27 -29.04
CA THR A 548 59.51 30.74 -30.36
C THR A 548 60.10 29.42 -30.85
N ALA A 549 59.23 28.47 -31.24
CA ALA A 549 59.43 27.56 -32.37
C ALA A 549 58.07 27.16 -32.98
N ALA A 550 58.04 27.14 -34.31
CA ALA A 550 56.85 27.14 -35.16
C ALA A 550 56.16 25.77 -35.28
N THR A 551 54.82 25.78 -35.39
CA THR A 551 53.98 24.64 -35.78
C THR A 551 53.66 24.68 -37.28
N GLN A 552 54.05 23.63 -38.00
CA GLN A 552 53.47 23.23 -39.29
C GLN A 552 52.39 22.15 -39.05
N PRO A 553 51.31 22.09 -39.84
CA PRO A 553 50.34 20.99 -39.79
C PRO A 553 50.59 19.92 -40.88
N ARG A 554 50.37 18.65 -40.53
CA ARG A 554 50.17 17.53 -41.49
C ARG A 554 48.95 16.69 -41.09
N PRO A 555 48.30 16.00 -42.04
CA PRO A 555 46.87 15.79 -42.04
C PRO A 555 46.43 14.35 -41.78
N ALA A 556 45.11 14.23 -41.65
CA ALA A 556 44.27 13.05 -41.45
C ALA A 556 44.63 11.83 -42.32
N GLN A 557 44.52 10.64 -41.73
CA GLN A 557 44.52 9.36 -42.42
C GLN A 557 43.11 8.74 -42.42
N ALA A 558 42.80 8.16 -43.57
CA ALA A 558 41.54 7.61 -43.98
C ALA A 558 41.33 6.16 -43.49
N LYS A 559 40.05 5.79 -43.43
CA LYS A 559 39.51 4.45 -43.26
C LYS A 559 39.96 3.51 -44.38
N ALA A 560 40.20 2.25 -44.03
CA ALA A 560 40.19 1.13 -44.98
C ALA A 560 39.33 0.01 -44.38
N ASP A 561 38.30 -0.37 -45.13
CA ASP A 561 37.51 -1.57 -44.96
C ASP A 561 38.33 -2.81 -45.34
N THR A 562 38.23 -3.87 -44.54
CA THR A 562 38.49 -5.23 -45.02
C THR A 562 37.45 -6.19 -44.44
N LYS A 563 36.67 -6.75 -45.35
CA LYS A 563 35.73 -7.87 -45.17
C LYS A 563 36.53 -9.17 -45.33
N ALA A 564 36.39 -10.12 -44.39
CA ALA A 564 36.67 -11.53 -44.62
C ALA A 564 35.83 -12.43 -43.68
N THR A 565 34.86 -13.08 -44.31
CA THR A 565 34.24 -14.40 -44.10
C THR A 565 34.74 -15.40 -43.03
N ALA A 566 33.73 -16.07 -42.42
CA ALA A 566 33.62 -17.53 -42.13
C ALA A 566 34.58 -18.13 -41.07
N THR A 567 34.24 -19.06 -40.16
CA THR A 567 33.18 -20.08 -40.02
C THR A 567 33.37 -20.79 -38.66
N ALA A 568 32.31 -21.45 -38.16
CA ALA A 568 32.28 -22.53 -37.14
C ALA A 568 32.68 -22.15 -35.71
N GLY A 569 31.89 -22.39 -34.65
CA GLY A 569 30.88 -23.43 -34.47
C GLY A 569 31.32 -24.32 -33.32
N ASP A 570 31.01 -23.89 -32.10
CA ASP A 570 31.37 -24.48 -30.81
C ASP A 570 31.06 -25.97 -30.67
N GLY A 571 31.97 -26.68 -30.02
CA GLY A 571 31.79 -28.05 -29.56
C GLY A 571 32.78 -28.43 -28.46
N TRP A 572 32.23 -28.63 -27.26
CA TRP A 572 32.59 -29.58 -26.20
C TRP A 572 33.41 -29.14 -24.97
N GLU A 573 32.74 -29.39 -23.84
CA GLU A 573 33.18 -29.51 -22.45
C GLU A 573 34.17 -30.67 -22.24
N GLU A 574 35.06 -30.54 -21.25
CA GLU A 574 35.63 -31.67 -20.52
C GLU A 574 35.69 -31.37 -19.01
N PHE A 575 35.00 -32.25 -18.28
CA PHE A 575 35.19 -32.82 -16.94
C PHE A 575 35.37 -31.95 -15.68
#